data_AF-A0AAW8KJX2-F1
#
_entry.id   AF-A0AAW8KJX2-F1
#
_cell.length_a   1.000
_cell.length_b   1.000
_cell.length_c   1.000
_cell.angle_alpha   90.00
_cell.angle_beta   90.00
_cell.angle_gamma   90.00
#
_symmetry.space_group_name_H-M   'P 1'
#
loop_
_entity.id
_entity.type
_entity.pdbx_description
1 polymer ?
#
loop_
_entity_poly.entity_id
_entity_poly.type
_entity_poly.pdbx_seq_one_letter_code
_entity_poly.pdbx_strand_id
1 'polypeptide(L)'
;EGLNALSRKEKIQAIRESLTGKNISGHFISSLDDIAWVLNARGQDVEYNPVFLSHLYISTQQAVLFIDSNKVDSTSQQAFKADDIEIRDYEDTAKFLSNISDTSVLLDPAKVSIFHEQAIAKDIQVVYDINPSTLFKSRKHESEIAHIRHAMVKDGVALCHFFHWLEKALHHGESISELTIDEKITAFRAEQNGFIGPSFSTIAGFNANGALPHYRATEEHYSFIEGDGLLLIDSGGQYVDGTTDITRVVPVGTPTGQQKRDYTLVLKCHIALAKTIYPEGLAAPLLDSICRHTLWQHGQSRYHQ
;
A
#
# COMPACT_ATOMS: atom_id res chain seq x y z
N GLU A 1 21.16 5.20 -11.75
CA GLU A 1 19.74 5.01 -12.07
C GLU A 1 18.95 5.07 -10.76
N GLY A 2 17.89 5.86 -10.70
CA GLY A 2 17.15 6.12 -9.46
C GLY A 2 16.08 5.05 -9.18
N LEU A 3 15.55 5.05 -7.95
CA LEU A 3 14.49 4.13 -7.51
C LEU A 3 13.18 4.27 -8.30
N ASN A 4 12.88 5.50 -8.76
CA ASN A 4 11.71 5.82 -9.57
C ASN A 4 12.12 5.99 -11.03
N ALA A 5 11.33 5.46 -11.95
CA ALA A 5 11.61 5.54 -13.38
C ALA A 5 11.47 6.96 -13.95
N LEU A 6 10.54 7.73 -13.39
CA LEU A 6 10.25 9.11 -13.82
C LEU A 6 10.64 10.10 -12.72
N SER A 7 11.24 11.20 -13.13
CA SER A 7 11.47 12.39 -12.30
C SER A 7 10.15 13.07 -11.89
N ARG A 8 10.20 13.94 -10.88
CA ARG A 8 9.04 14.74 -10.46
C ARG A 8 8.50 15.59 -11.61
N LYS A 9 9.40 16.23 -12.38
CA LYS A 9 9.04 17.05 -13.55
C LYS A 9 8.28 16.25 -14.60
N GLU A 10 8.77 15.05 -14.94
CA GLU A 10 8.09 14.18 -15.91
C GLU A 10 6.71 13.74 -15.40
N LYS A 11 6.58 13.41 -14.11
CA LYS A 11 5.29 13.04 -13.51
C LYS A 11 4.28 14.20 -13.51
N ILE A 12 4.71 15.40 -13.10
CA ILE A 12 3.88 16.61 -13.12
C ILE A 12 3.48 16.95 -14.56
N GLN A 13 4.40 16.82 -15.52
CA GLN A 13 4.12 17.06 -16.93
C GLN A 13 3.09 16.07 -17.50
N ALA A 14 3.21 14.77 -17.20
CA ALA A 14 2.23 13.77 -17.60
C ALA A 14 0.83 14.05 -17.01
N ILE A 15 0.75 14.55 -15.78
CA ILE A 15 -0.51 15.01 -15.18
C ILE A 15 -1.07 16.20 -15.97
N ARG A 16 -0.26 17.22 -16.26
CA ARG A 16 -0.68 18.40 -17.05
C ARG A 16 -1.19 18.02 -18.44
N GLU A 17 -0.57 17.05 -19.10
CA GLU A 17 -1.02 16.52 -20.39
C GLU A 17 -2.40 15.84 -20.28
N SER A 18 -2.61 15.04 -19.23
CA SER A 18 -3.92 14.44 -18.95
C SER A 18 -5.01 15.48 -18.68
N LEU A 19 -4.68 16.59 -18.01
CA LEU A 19 -5.62 17.68 -17.76
C LEU A 19 -5.94 18.44 -19.04
N THR A 20 -4.92 18.76 -19.85
CA THR A 20 -5.06 19.45 -21.13
C THR A 20 -5.94 18.67 -22.09
N GLY A 21 -5.76 17.35 -22.18
CA GLY A 21 -6.60 16.47 -23.01
C GLY A 21 -8.09 16.45 -22.62
N LYS A 22 -8.42 16.89 -21.40
CA LYS A 22 -9.80 17.02 -20.88
C LYS A 22 -10.27 18.48 -20.77
N ASN A 23 -9.48 19.45 -21.23
CA ASN A 23 -9.71 20.89 -21.06
C ASN A 23 -9.86 21.32 -19.58
N ILE A 24 -9.08 20.70 -18.68
CA ILE A 24 -9.06 21.03 -17.25
C ILE A 24 -7.83 21.90 -16.95
N SER A 25 -8.00 23.00 -16.22
CA SER A 25 -6.91 23.96 -15.94
C SER A 25 -6.11 23.68 -14.67
N GLY A 26 -6.75 23.12 -13.64
CA GLY A 26 -6.13 22.82 -12.35
C GLY A 26 -6.52 21.44 -11.81
N HIS A 27 -5.76 20.95 -10.84
CA HIS A 27 -6.00 19.69 -10.16
C HIS A 27 -5.55 19.77 -8.71
N PHE A 28 -6.44 19.42 -7.80
CA PHE A 28 -6.15 19.36 -6.37
C PHE A 28 -6.13 17.92 -5.89
N ILE A 29 -5.03 17.54 -5.24
CA ILE A 29 -4.75 16.18 -4.77
C ILE A 29 -4.66 16.20 -3.25
N SER A 30 -5.41 15.31 -2.60
CA SER A 30 -5.43 15.12 -1.14
C SER A 30 -5.01 13.73 -0.69
N SER A 31 -4.87 12.78 -1.61
CA SER A 31 -4.36 11.43 -1.34
C SER A 31 -2.85 11.45 -1.18
N LEU A 32 -2.37 11.06 0.00
CA LEU A 32 -0.96 11.18 0.36
C LEU A 32 -0.05 10.26 -0.47
N ASP A 33 -0.55 9.11 -0.91
CA ASP A 33 0.18 8.17 -1.76
C ASP A 33 0.35 8.69 -3.19
N ASP A 34 -0.63 9.42 -3.72
CA ASP A 34 -0.48 10.14 -4.99
C ASP A 34 0.57 11.25 -4.84
N ILE A 35 0.49 12.07 -3.79
CA ILE A 35 1.44 13.17 -3.57
C ILE A 35 2.87 12.63 -3.41
N ALA A 36 3.06 11.60 -2.60
CA ALA A 36 4.36 10.94 -2.42
C ALA A 36 4.91 10.36 -3.74
N TRP A 37 4.04 9.81 -4.59
CA TRP A 37 4.45 9.30 -5.91
C TRP A 37 4.81 10.42 -6.88
N VAL A 38 3.99 11.47 -6.99
CA VAL A 38 4.24 12.63 -7.88
C VAL A 38 5.54 13.32 -7.50
N LEU A 39 5.76 13.49 -6.20
CA LEU A 39 6.90 14.22 -5.66
C LEU A 39 8.14 13.35 -5.41
N ASN A 40 8.13 12.06 -5.75
CA ASN A 40 9.25 11.15 -5.44
C ASN A 40 9.78 11.31 -4.01
N ALA A 41 8.89 11.61 -3.06
CA ALA A 41 9.20 11.94 -1.69
C ALA A 41 8.49 10.95 -0.76
N ARG A 42 9.05 10.74 0.44
CA ARG A 42 8.50 9.84 1.45
C ARG A 42 8.53 10.54 2.80
N GLY A 43 7.63 10.13 3.68
CA GLY A 43 7.50 10.64 5.04
C GLY A 43 7.18 9.52 6.01
N GLN A 44 6.81 9.88 7.22
CA GLN A 44 6.53 8.95 8.32
C GLN A 44 5.31 9.37 9.15
N ASP A 45 4.41 10.20 8.59
CA ASP A 45 3.28 10.75 9.34
C ASP A 45 2.16 9.74 9.58
N VAL A 46 2.11 8.66 8.78
CA VAL A 46 1.08 7.62 8.88
C VAL A 46 1.75 6.28 9.17
N GLU A 47 1.29 5.58 10.21
CA GLU A 47 1.82 4.28 10.58
C GLU A 47 1.79 3.31 9.39
N TYR A 48 2.88 2.57 9.21
CA TYR A 48 3.10 1.60 8.13
C TYR A 48 3.14 2.14 6.69
N ASN A 49 2.86 3.44 6.50
CA ASN A 49 2.73 4.04 5.18
C ASN A 49 3.74 5.18 5.04
N PRO A 50 4.75 5.08 4.16
CA PRO A 50 5.83 6.07 4.07
C PRO A 50 5.39 7.35 3.34
N VAL A 51 4.37 8.02 3.88
CA VAL A 51 3.72 9.21 3.34
C VAL A 51 3.77 10.37 4.34
N PHE A 52 3.46 11.58 3.87
CA PHE A 52 3.47 12.81 4.67
C PHE A 52 2.17 13.59 4.46
N LEU A 53 1.60 14.11 5.55
CA LEU A 53 0.37 14.90 5.54
C LEU A 53 0.60 16.16 4.70
N SER A 54 -0.09 16.22 3.57
CA SER A 54 0.07 17.30 2.61
C SER A 54 -1.10 17.37 1.64
N HIS A 55 -1.19 18.49 0.93
CA HIS A 55 -2.00 18.62 -0.27
C HIS A 55 -1.12 19.09 -1.43
N LEU A 56 -1.49 18.76 -2.66
CA LEU A 56 -0.77 19.21 -3.85
C LEU A 56 -1.75 19.83 -4.85
N TYR A 57 -1.45 21.03 -5.30
CA TYR A 57 -2.14 21.67 -6.39
C TYR A 57 -1.24 21.70 -7.63
N ILE A 58 -1.76 21.28 -8.78
CA ILE A 58 -1.07 21.34 -10.06
C ILE A 58 -1.98 22.07 -11.05
N SER A 59 -1.47 23.12 -11.66
CA SER A 59 -2.09 23.74 -12.84
C SER A 59 -1.11 23.77 -14.02
N THR A 60 -1.56 24.33 -15.13
CA THR A 60 -0.70 24.56 -16.30
C THR A 60 0.45 25.54 -16.02
N GLN A 61 0.36 26.41 -15.00
CA GLN A 61 1.38 27.41 -14.65
C GLN A 61 2.21 27.06 -13.41
N GLN A 62 1.62 26.38 -12.42
CA GLN A 62 2.27 26.22 -11.10
C GLN A 62 2.06 24.82 -10.53
N ALA A 63 2.91 24.48 -9.56
CA ALA A 63 2.74 23.35 -8.66
C ALA A 63 2.97 23.86 -7.23
N VAL A 64 2.01 23.62 -6.34
CA VAL A 64 2.05 24.12 -4.95
C VAL A 64 1.83 22.97 -3.99
N LEU A 65 2.84 22.67 -3.18
CA LEU A 65 2.79 21.70 -2.10
C LEU A 65 2.41 22.41 -0.80
N PHE A 66 1.34 21.96 -0.16
CA PHE A 66 0.91 22.42 1.15
C PHE A 66 1.34 21.40 2.19
N ILE A 67 2.27 21.78 3.06
CA ILE A 67 2.88 20.89 4.07
C ILE A 67 3.41 21.75 5.23
N ASP A 68 3.46 21.19 6.44
CA ASP A 68 4.20 21.80 7.54
C ASP A 68 5.68 21.93 7.15
N SER A 69 6.14 23.18 6.98
CA SER A 69 7.48 23.49 6.52
C SER A 69 8.59 22.97 7.44
N ASN A 70 8.28 22.73 8.72
CA ASN A 70 9.24 22.13 9.67
C ASN A 70 9.56 20.67 9.34
N LYS A 71 8.71 19.99 8.55
CA LYS A 71 8.91 18.59 8.12
C LYS A 71 9.82 18.46 6.90
N VAL A 72 10.11 19.57 6.21
CA VAL A 72 10.87 19.55 4.95
C VAL A 72 12.30 20.00 5.23
N ASP A 73 13.25 19.08 5.11
CA ASP A 73 14.67 19.40 5.27
C ASP A 73 15.17 20.35 4.16
N SER A 74 16.32 21.00 4.39
CA SER A 74 16.87 22.01 3.47
C SER A 74 17.22 21.45 2.09
N THR A 75 17.59 20.17 1.99
CA THR A 75 17.89 19.50 0.72
C THR A 75 16.61 19.31 -0.08
N SER A 76 15.55 18.82 0.58
CA SER A 76 14.22 18.64 0.00
C SER A 76 13.62 19.99 -0.44
N GLN A 77 13.73 21.04 0.36
CA GLN A 77 13.28 22.39 0.00
C GLN A 77 13.99 22.91 -1.27
N GLN A 78 15.32 22.79 -1.33
CA GLN A 78 16.09 23.21 -2.51
C GLN A 78 15.70 22.38 -3.75
N ALA A 79 15.50 21.08 -3.58
CA ALA A 79 15.09 20.20 -4.65
C ALA A 79 13.69 20.56 -5.16
N PHE A 80 12.71 20.82 -4.29
CA PHE A 80 11.36 21.24 -4.71
C PHE A 80 11.39 22.56 -5.46
N LYS A 81 12.15 23.54 -4.95
CA LYS A 81 12.35 24.83 -5.62
C LYS A 81 13.00 24.70 -7.00
N ALA A 82 14.00 23.83 -7.16
CA ALA A 82 14.64 23.57 -8.45
C ALA A 82 13.69 22.90 -9.47
N ASP A 83 12.61 22.31 -8.98
CA ASP A 83 11.53 21.74 -9.79
C ASP A 83 10.29 22.63 -9.91
N ASP A 84 10.42 23.91 -9.58
CA ASP A 84 9.36 24.92 -9.66
C ASP A 84 8.11 24.56 -8.83
N ILE A 85 8.34 23.86 -7.70
CA ILE A 85 7.30 23.53 -6.73
C ILE A 85 7.37 24.54 -5.58
N GLU A 86 6.33 25.34 -5.45
CA GLU A 86 6.15 26.25 -4.31
C GLU A 86 5.74 25.45 -3.07
N ILE A 87 6.30 25.79 -1.91
CA ILE A 87 5.88 25.22 -0.62
C ILE A 87 5.08 26.29 0.13
N ARG A 88 3.90 25.91 0.63
CA ARG A 88 3.07 26.73 1.52
C ARG A 88 2.69 25.92 2.75
N ASP A 89 2.24 26.62 3.79
CA ASP A 89 1.76 25.97 5.01
C ASP A 89 0.51 25.14 4.74
N TYR A 90 0.34 24.05 5.49
CA TYR A 90 -0.74 23.09 5.30
C TYR A 90 -2.13 23.74 5.44
N GLU A 91 -2.25 24.72 6.34
CA GLU A 91 -3.48 25.44 6.67
C GLU A 91 -3.88 26.47 5.59
N ASP A 92 -2.97 26.85 4.69
CA ASP A 92 -3.24 27.83 3.64
C ASP A 92 -4.05 27.26 2.46
N THR A 93 -4.29 25.95 2.44
CA THR A 93 -4.98 25.22 1.35
C THR A 93 -6.33 25.83 0.96
N ALA A 94 -7.24 26.02 1.91
CA ALA A 94 -8.57 26.55 1.62
C ALA A 94 -8.51 28.00 1.10
N LYS A 95 -7.63 28.82 1.69
CA LYS A 95 -7.40 30.21 1.26
C LYS A 95 -6.79 30.25 -0.14
N PHE A 96 -5.90 29.32 -0.47
CA PHE A 96 -5.36 29.21 -1.82
C PHE A 96 -6.47 28.86 -2.83
N LEU A 97 -7.24 27.80 -2.55
CA LEU A 97 -8.31 27.33 -3.43
C LEU A 97 -9.39 28.38 -3.69
N SER A 98 -9.66 29.26 -2.73
CA SER A 98 -10.63 30.36 -2.92
C SER A 98 -10.12 31.50 -3.81
N ASN A 99 -8.81 31.52 -4.11
CA ASN A 99 -8.15 32.60 -4.85
C ASN A 99 -7.45 32.12 -6.14
N ILE A 100 -7.64 30.86 -6.54
CA ILE A 100 -7.12 30.38 -7.83
C ILE A 100 -7.87 31.06 -8.99
N SER A 101 -7.17 31.25 -10.12
CA SER A 101 -7.73 31.89 -11.33
C SER A 101 -8.05 30.89 -12.45
N ASP A 102 -7.93 29.61 -12.18
CA ASP A 102 -8.23 28.50 -13.08
C ASP A 102 -9.74 28.44 -13.39
N THR A 103 -10.12 28.12 -14.63
CA THR A 103 -11.53 28.04 -15.04
C THR A 103 -12.20 26.73 -14.63
N SER A 104 -11.40 25.70 -14.39
CA SER A 104 -11.83 24.36 -13.97
C SER A 104 -10.79 23.66 -13.10
N VAL A 105 -11.26 22.83 -12.18
CA VAL A 105 -10.42 22.05 -11.27
C VAL A 105 -10.89 20.60 -11.22
N LEU A 106 -9.95 19.66 -11.40
CA LEU A 106 -10.18 18.24 -11.18
C LEU A 106 -10.08 17.89 -9.70
N LEU A 107 -11.11 17.21 -9.18
CA LEU A 107 -11.14 16.59 -7.86
C LEU A 107 -11.47 15.10 -7.97
N ASP A 108 -10.78 14.27 -7.18
CA ASP A 108 -11.22 12.89 -6.93
C ASP A 108 -12.22 12.89 -5.76
N PRO A 109 -13.51 12.58 -6.01
CA PRO A 109 -14.56 12.65 -5.00
C PRO A 109 -14.38 11.62 -3.88
N ALA A 110 -13.58 10.57 -4.08
CA ALA A 110 -13.28 9.59 -3.05
C ALA A 110 -12.10 10.02 -2.14
N LYS A 111 -11.34 11.05 -2.52
CA LYS A 111 -10.08 11.45 -1.86
C LYS A 111 -10.08 12.88 -1.36
N VAL A 112 -10.91 13.76 -1.91
CA VAL A 112 -10.98 15.17 -1.51
C VAL A 112 -12.15 15.38 -0.55
N SER A 113 -11.90 16.09 0.56
CA SER A 113 -12.95 16.41 1.53
C SER A 113 -13.87 17.52 1.02
N ILE A 114 -15.14 17.48 1.45
CA ILE A 114 -16.13 18.51 1.13
C ILE A 114 -15.70 19.92 1.55
N PHE A 115 -14.86 20.03 2.58
CA PHE A 115 -14.29 21.30 3.03
C PHE A 115 -13.45 21.97 1.94
N HIS A 116 -12.55 21.21 1.29
CA HIS A 116 -11.70 21.75 0.22
C HIS A 116 -12.49 22.01 -1.06
N GLU A 117 -13.46 21.15 -1.37
CA GLU A 117 -14.37 21.39 -2.49
C GLU A 117 -15.14 22.71 -2.33
N GLN A 118 -15.69 22.96 -1.13
CA GLN A 118 -16.43 24.20 -0.82
C GLN A 118 -15.54 25.45 -0.79
N ALA A 119 -14.23 25.29 -0.63
CA ALA A 119 -13.28 26.41 -0.66
C ALA A 119 -12.99 26.90 -2.09
N ILE A 120 -13.25 26.09 -3.11
CA ILE A 120 -13.05 26.48 -4.52
C ILE A 120 -14.02 27.62 -4.87
N ALA A 121 -13.51 28.64 -5.58
CA ALA A 121 -14.32 29.77 -6.00
C ALA A 121 -15.52 29.34 -6.87
N LYS A 122 -16.68 29.95 -6.64
CA LYS A 122 -17.99 29.48 -7.16
C LYS A 122 -18.12 29.53 -8.69
N ASP A 123 -17.32 30.36 -9.34
CA ASP A 123 -17.26 30.56 -10.78
C ASP A 123 -16.37 29.53 -11.49
N ILE A 124 -15.67 28.67 -10.74
CA ILE A 124 -14.80 27.62 -11.25
C ILE A 124 -15.61 26.34 -11.44
N GLN A 125 -15.45 25.72 -12.62
CA GLN A 125 -16.06 24.43 -12.90
C GLN A 125 -15.31 23.30 -12.18
N VAL A 126 -15.94 22.66 -11.19
CA VAL A 126 -15.42 21.43 -10.60
C VAL A 126 -15.71 20.25 -11.53
N VAL A 127 -14.66 19.49 -11.85
CA VAL A 127 -14.74 18.24 -12.62
C VAL A 127 -14.40 17.10 -11.68
N TYR A 128 -15.25 16.08 -11.61
CA TYR A 128 -15.02 14.90 -10.79
C TYR A 128 -14.50 13.74 -11.64
N ASP A 129 -13.32 13.23 -11.31
CA ASP A 129 -12.72 12.04 -11.92
C ASP A 129 -11.62 11.49 -11.00
N ILE A 130 -11.16 10.27 -11.26
CA ILE A 130 -10.01 9.71 -10.53
C ILE A 130 -8.74 10.54 -10.79
N ASN A 131 -7.87 10.63 -9.79
CA ASN A 131 -6.55 11.24 -9.96
C ASN A 131 -5.78 10.57 -11.12
N PRO A 132 -5.25 11.33 -12.11
CA PRO A 132 -4.44 10.74 -13.18
C PRO A 132 -3.23 9.96 -12.66
N SER A 133 -2.63 10.42 -11.56
CA SER A 133 -1.53 9.74 -10.87
C SER A 133 -1.87 8.33 -10.39
N THR A 134 -3.14 8.05 -10.05
CA THR A 134 -3.57 6.71 -9.64
C THR A 134 -3.43 5.71 -10.79
N LEU A 135 -3.80 6.10 -12.01
CA LEU A 135 -3.60 5.27 -13.20
C LEU A 135 -2.11 5.14 -13.53
N PHE A 136 -1.35 6.23 -13.48
CA PHE A 136 0.08 6.20 -13.78
C PHE A 136 0.84 5.28 -12.81
N LYS A 137 0.65 5.41 -11.50
CA LYS A 137 1.33 4.57 -10.50
C LYS A 137 0.82 3.14 -10.45
N SER A 138 -0.36 2.85 -11.01
CA SER A 138 -0.84 1.48 -11.16
C SER A 138 0.01 0.67 -12.15
N ARG A 139 0.58 1.34 -13.17
CA ARG A 139 1.38 0.75 -14.25
C ARG A 139 2.87 0.99 -14.00
N LYS A 140 3.54 0.00 -13.41
CA LYS A 140 4.95 0.13 -13.02
C LYS A 140 5.85 0.03 -14.25
N HIS A 141 6.87 0.86 -14.30
CA HIS A 141 7.94 0.75 -15.29
C HIS A 141 8.80 -0.49 -15.01
N GLU A 142 9.48 -1.04 -16.02
CA GLU A 142 10.31 -2.25 -15.86
C GLU A 142 11.39 -2.12 -14.76
N SER A 143 11.97 -0.93 -14.60
CA SER A 143 12.91 -0.65 -13.51
C SER A 143 12.26 -0.69 -12.13
N GLU A 144 11.04 -0.16 -11.98
CA GLU A 144 10.27 -0.23 -10.73
C GLU A 144 9.85 -1.68 -10.43
N ILE A 145 9.47 -2.46 -11.45
CA ILE A 145 9.18 -3.90 -11.31
C ILE A 145 10.44 -4.64 -10.85
N ALA A 146 11.62 -4.33 -11.39
CA ALA A 146 12.88 -4.92 -10.94
C ALA A 146 13.18 -4.60 -9.47
N HIS A 147 12.95 -3.36 -9.01
CA HIS A 147 13.07 -3.00 -7.60
C HIS A 147 12.10 -3.77 -6.70
N ILE A 148 10.83 -3.91 -7.11
CA ILE A 148 9.84 -4.73 -6.38
C ILE A 148 10.29 -6.19 -6.29
N ARG A 149 10.85 -6.76 -7.37
CA ARG A 149 11.41 -8.13 -7.33
C ARG A 149 12.56 -8.23 -6.32
N HIS A 150 13.43 -7.23 -6.23
CA HIS A 150 14.48 -7.21 -5.22
C HIS A 150 13.92 -7.12 -3.79
N ALA A 151 12.90 -6.28 -3.55
CA ALA A 151 12.22 -6.21 -2.26
C ALA A 151 11.60 -7.58 -1.87
N MET A 152 10.94 -8.25 -2.81
CA MET A 152 10.37 -9.59 -2.59
C MET A 152 11.45 -10.65 -2.32
N VAL A 153 12.63 -10.56 -2.94
CA VAL A 153 13.76 -11.46 -2.63
C VAL A 153 14.25 -11.24 -1.20
N LYS A 154 14.46 -9.98 -0.78
CA LYS A 154 14.87 -9.63 0.59
C LYS A 154 13.85 -10.13 1.62
N ASP A 155 12.56 -9.88 1.37
CA ASP A 155 11.49 -10.33 2.25
C ASP A 155 11.39 -11.87 2.28
N GLY A 156 11.62 -12.53 1.14
CA GLY A 156 11.74 -13.99 1.06
C GLY A 156 12.88 -14.55 1.92
N VAL A 157 14.04 -13.90 1.96
CA VAL A 157 15.16 -14.29 2.85
C VAL A 157 14.78 -14.14 4.32
N ALA A 158 14.15 -13.01 4.69
CA ALA A 158 13.66 -12.79 6.05
C ALA A 158 12.64 -13.86 6.47
N LEU A 159 11.68 -14.21 5.58
CA LEU A 159 10.72 -15.28 5.82
C LEU A 159 11.40 -16.64 5.99
N CYS A 160 12.42 -16.95 5.20
CA CYS A 160 13.19 -18.20 5.36
C CYS A 160 13.87 -18.28 6.74
N HIS A 161 14.51 -17.20 7.19
CA HIS A 161 15.10 -17.15 8.54
C HIS A 161 14.04 -17.27 9.63
N PHE A 162 12.91 -16.57 9.47
CA PHE A 162 11.79 -16.63 10.39
C PHE A 162 11.20 -18.05 10.51
N PHE A 163 10.87 -18.71 9.39
CA PHE A 163 10.29 -20.05 9.42
C PHE A 163 11.29 -21.09 9.94
N HIS A 164 12.58 -20.93 9.65
CA HIS A 164 13.63 -21.75 10.24
C HIS A 164 13.70 -21.61 11.77
N TRP A 165 13.62 -20.38 12.27
CA TRP A 165 13.55 -20.11 13.70
C TRP A 165 12.28 -20.70 14.32
N LEU A 166 11.12 -20.46 13.70
CA LEU A 166 9.83 -20.92 14.20
C LEU A 166 9.78 -22.45 14.34
N GLU A 167 10.27 -23.17 13.32
CA GLU A 167 10.36 -24.63 13.35
C GLU A 167 11.20 -25.13 14.53
N LYS A 168 12.37 -24.51 14.76
CA LYS A 168 13.25 -24.85 15.89
C LYS A 168 12.62 -24.52 17.24
N ALA A 169 12.03 -23.34 17.38
CA ALA A 169 11.45 -22.88 18.63
C ALA A 169 10.26 -23.78 19.04
N LEU A 170 9.40 -24.14 18.09
CA LEU A 170 8.33 -25.12 18.31
C LEU A 170 8.88 -26.51 18.65
N HIS A 171 9.94 -26.96 17.97
CA HIS A 171 10.57 -28.26 18.25
C HIS A 171 11.16 -28.34 19.67
N HIS A 172 11.75 -27.25 20.16
CA HIS A 172 12.31 -27.17 21.52
C HIS A 172 11.26 -26.90 22.60
N GLY A 173 9.98 -26.70 22.24
CA GLY A 173 8.93 -26.38 23.19
C GLY A 173 9.08 -25.00 23.82
N GLU A 174 9.65 -24.03 23.09
CA GLU A 174 9.67 -22.64 23.53
C GLU A 174 8.23 -22.09 23.65
N SER A 175 7.99 -21.24 24.64
CA SER A 175 6.69 -20.57 24.78
C SER A 175 6.61 -19.41 23.78
N ILE A 176 5.78 -19.58 22.75
CA ILE A 176 5.61 -18.62 21.66
C ILE A 176 4.16 -18.15 21.67
N SER A 177 3.96 -16.83 21.71
CA SER A 177 2.64 -16.23 21.53
C SER A 177 2.49 -15.66 20.12
N GLU A 178 1.26 -15.31 19.74
CA GLU A 178 1.00 -14.55 18.51
C GLU A 178 1.76 -13.21 18.46
N LEU A 179 2.00 -12.56 19.60
CA LEU A 179 2.84 -11.36 19.69
C LEU A 179 4.30 -11.67 19.36
N THR A 180 4.83 -12.79 19.86
CA THR A 180 6.20 -13.25 19.55
C THR A 180 6.41 -13.45 18.05
N ILE A 181 5.37 -13.85 17.31
CA ILE A 181 5.44 -14.02 15.86
C ILE A 181 5.71 -12.68 15.17
N ASP A 182 4.98 -11.62 15.53
CA ASP A 182 5.18 -10.27 14.98
C ASP A 182 6.57 -9.73 15.31
N GLU A 183 6.99 -9.85 16.57
CA GLU A 183 8.31 -9.42 17.02
C GLU A 183 9.43 -10.08 16.19
N LYS A 184 9.35 -11.41 16.01
CA LYS A 184 10.40 -12.19 15.35
C LYS A 184 10.43 -11.97 13.85
N ILE A 185 9.28 -11.97 13.18
CA ILE A 185 9.25 -11.75 11.73
C ILE A 185 9.71 -10.33 11.38
N THR A 186 9.32 -9.33 12.19
CA THR A 186 9.77 -7.95 12.03
C THR A 186 11.27 -7.81 12.28
N ALA A 187 11.82 -8.49 13.30
CA ALA A 187 13.26 -8.50 13.55
C ALA A 187 14.06 -9.07 12.37
N PHE A 188 13.64 -10.20 11.79
CA PHE A 188 14.33 -10.78 10.62
C PHE A 188 14.21 -9.90 9.37
N ARG A 189 13.12 -9.14 9.21
CA ARG A 189 13.00 -8.13 8.16
C ARG A 189 13.94 -6.95 8.39
N ALA A 190 14.11 -6.52 9.64
CA ALA A 190 15.02 -5.43 10.00
C ALA A 190 16.49 -5.74 9.73
N GLU A 191 16.87 -7.01 9.62
CA GLU A 191 18.20 -7.43 9.17
C GLU A 191 18.43 -7.19 7.66
N GLN A 192 17.37 -6.98 6.87
CA GLN A 192 17.47 -6.81 5.42
C GLN A 192 17.81 -5.37 5.05
N ASN A 193 18.74 -5.20 4.12
CA ASN A 193 19.17 -3.87 3.66
C ASN A 193 18.02 -3.06 3.05
N GLY A 194 17.84 -1.83 3.53
CA GLY A 194 16.82 -0.89 3.07
C GLY A 194 15.44 -1.15 3.65
N PHE A 195 15.29 -1.98 4.69
CA PHE A 195 14.06 -2.08 5.46
C PHE A 195 13.78 -0.75 6.18
N ILE A 196 12.53 -0.29 6.08
CA ILE A 196 12.04 0.96 6.69
C ILE A 196 11.16 0.64 7.90
N GLY A 197 10.31 -0.37 7.78
CA GLY A 197 9.35 -0.78 8.81
C GLY A 197 8.31 -1.76 8.23
N PRO A 198 7.38 -2.30 9.04
CA PRO A 198 6.28 -3.11 8.53
C PRO A 198 5.38 -2.32 7.56
N SER A 199 4.78 -2.99 6.58
CA SER A 199 3.82 -2.35 5.65
C SER A 199 2.38 -2.35 6.16
N PHE A 200 2.10 -3.12 7.21
CA PHE A 200 0.88 -3.10 8.02
C PHE A 200 1.16 -3.87 9.33
N SER A 201 0.24 -3.81 10.29
CA SER A 201 0.35 -4.60 11.52
C SER A 201 0.22 -6.09 11.19
N THR A 202 1.22 -6.88 11.59
CA THR A 202 1.24 -8.34 11.35
C THR A 202 -0.01 -9.00 11.94
N ILE A 203 -0.67 -9.82 11.12
CA ILE A 203 -1.77 -10.69 11.54
C ILE A 203 -1.18 -12.07 11.83
N ALA A 204 -0.97 -12.39 13.09
CA ALA A 204 -0.59 -13.74 13.53
C ALA A 204 -1.75 -14.37 14.29
N GLY A 205 -2.50 -15.29 13.67
CA GLY A 205 -3.70 -15.90 14.25
C GLY A 205 -3.58 -17.42 14.35
N PHE A 206 -3.58 -17.95 15.57
CA PHE A 206 -3.58 -19.39 15.83
C PHE A 206 -5.01 -19.93 15.96
N ASN A 207 -5.32 -21.00 15.23
CA ASN A 207 -6.62 -21.67 15.21
C ASN A 207 -7.80 -20.69 15.05
N ALA A 208 -8.62 -20.49 16.09
CA ALA A 208 -9.83 -19.67 16.01
C ALA A 208 -9.51 -18.20 15.66
N ASN A 209 -8.39 -17.66 16.14
CA ASN A 209 -7.97 -16.29 15.82
C ASN A 209 -7.64 -16.14 14.33
N GLY A 210 -7.08 -17.17 13.71
CA GLY A 210 -6.81 -17.20 12.27
C GLY A 210 -8.07 -17.24 11.38
N ALA A 211 -9.26 -17.46 11.96
CA ALA A 211 -10.53 -17.40 11.25
C ALA A 211 -11.11 -15.98 11.15
N LEU A 212 -10.59 -15.02 11.92
CA LEU A 212 -11.04 -13.63 11.94
C LEU A 212 -10.27 -12.80 10.90
N PRO A 213 -10.93 -12.24 9.87
CA PRO A 213 -10.30 -11.27 8.99
C PRO A 213 -9.82 -10.05 9.79
N HIS A 214 -8.61 -9.55 9.48
CA HIS A 214 -8.00 -8.42 10.18
C HIS A 214 -7.81 -8.64 11.70
N TYR A 215 -7.65 -9.89 12.15
CA TYR A 215 -7.25 -10.19 13.52
C TYR A 215 -5.97 -9.44 13.88
N ARG A 216 -5.90 -8.93 15.12
CA ARG A 216 -4.69 -8.32 15.67
C ARG A 216 -4.53 -8.81 17.10
N ALA A 217 -3.41 -9.47 17.37
CA ALA A 217 -3.01 -9.76 18.73
C ALA A 217 -2.63 -8.44 19.44
N THR A 218 -3.06 -8.29 20.69
CA THR A 218 -2.68 -7.17 21.57
C THR A 218 -2.13 -7.72 22.88
N GLU A 219 -1.52 -6.88 23.71
CA GLU A 219 -1.03 -7.29 25.03
C GLU A 219 -2.16 -7.86 25.91
N GLU A 220 -3.39 -7.40 25.71
CA GLU A 220 -4.59 -7.86 26.42
C GLU A 220 -5.24 -9.09 25.78
N HIS A 221 -5.08 -9.29 24.46
CA HIS A 221 -5.76 -10.33 23.69
C HIS A 221 -4.79 -11.01 22.73
N TYR A 222 -4.24 -12.16 23.15
CA TYR A 222 -3.41 -13.02 22.33
C TYR A 222 -3.58 -14.48 22.74
N SER A 223 -3.15 -15.41 21.88
CA SER A 223 -3.04 -16.83 22.19
C SER A 223 -1.60 -17.31 22.16
N PHE A 224 -1.29 -18.28 23.02
CA PHE A 224 -0.07 -19.07 22.88
C PHE A 224 -0.25 -20.12 21.77
N ILE A 225 0.85 -20.42 21.09
CA ILE A 225 0.89 -21.37 19.98
C ILE A 225 1.17 -22.75 20.56
N GLU A 226 0.13 -23.33 21.16
CA GLU A 226 0.22 -24.60 21.90
C GLU A 226 -0.70 -25.68 21.30
N GLY A 227 -0.20 -26.91 21.23
CA GLY A 227 -0.94 -28.06 20.72
C GLY A 227 -0.93 -28.18 19.20
N ASP A 228 -2.08 -28.52 18.63
CA ASP A 228 -2.23 -28.86 17.21
C ASP A 228 -3.11 -27.85 16.48
N GLY A 229 -2.79 -27.57 15.20
CA GLY A 229 -3.67 -26.79 14.34
C GLY A 229 -2.96 -26.00 13.25
N LEU A 230 -3.50 -24.82 12.96
CA LEU A 230 -3.00 -23.92 11.92
C LEU A 230 -2.68 -22.56 12.51
N LEU A 231 -1.51 -22.03 12.14
CA LEU A 231 -1.10 -20.65 12.40
C LEU A 231 -1.13 -19.88 11.08
N LEU A 232 -1.98 -18.86 10.99
CA LEU A 232 -2.01 -17.90 9.89
C LEU A 232 -1.09 -16.73 10.23
N ILE A 233 -0.25 -16.35 9.27
CA ILE A 233 0.67 -15.21 9.38
C ILE A 233 0.49 -14.37 8.12
N ASP A 234 -0.06 -13.17 8.27
CA ASP A 234 -0.16 -12.16 7.22
C ASP A 234 0.72 -10.98 7.60
N SER A 235 1.71 -10.66 6.76
CA SER A 235 2.68 -9.63 7.11
C SER A 235 3.42 -9.10 5.89
N GLY A 236 4.01 -7.93 6.02
CA GLY A 236 4.80 -7.32 4.96
C GLY A 236 5.75 -6.25 5.47
N GLY A 237 6.63 -5.78 4.59
CA GLY A 237 7.62 -4.76 4.88
C GLY A 237 7.59 -3.61 3.87
N GLN A 238 7.89 -2.41 4.36
CA GLN A 238 8.31 -1.28 3.55
C GLN A 238 9.83 -1.35 3.37
N TYR A 239 10.26 -1.37 2.12
CA TYR A 239 11.66 -1.26 1.73
C TYR A 239 11.86 -0.03 0.85
N VAL A 240 13.07 0.49 0.82
CA VAL A 240 13.48 1.55 -0.12
C VAL A 240 13.12 1.20 -1.57
N ASP A 241 13.19 -0.09 -1.92
CA ASP A 241 12.96 -0.60 -3.27
C ASP A 241 11.48 -0.98 -3.54
N GLY A 242 10.61 -1.03 -2.52
CA GLY A 242 9.21 -1.42 -2.69
C GLY A 242 8.51 -1.90 -1.42
N THR A 243 7.23 -2.19 -1.54
CA THR A 243 6.36 -2.68 -0.45
C THR A 243 6.03 -4.16 -0.67
N THR A 244 6.06 -4.97 0.39
CA THR A 244 5.65 -6.38 0.36
C THR A 244 4.39 -6.62 1.19
N ASP A 245 3.68 -7.68 0.83
CA ASP A 245 2.48 -8.19 1.50
C ASP A 245 2.38 -9.69 1.20
N ILE A 246 2.53 -10.53 2.22
CA ILE A 246 2.63 -11.98 2.09
C ILE A 246 1.92 -12.67 3.25
N THR A 247 0.94 -13.51 2.91
CA THR A 247 0.32 -14.45 3.85
C THR A 247 0.87 -15.87 3.70
N ARG A 248 1.10 -16.56 4.82
CA ARG A 248 1.34 -18.01 4.91
C ARG A 248 0.48 -18.61 6.03
N VAL A 249 0.06 -19.85 5.83
CA VAL A 249 -0.54 -20.66 6.90
C VAL A 249 0.34 -21.88 7.08
N VAL A 250 0.80 -22.10 8.31
CA VAL A 250 1.71 -23.20 8.66
C VAL A 250 1.04 -24.14 9.67
N PRO A 251 1.33 -25.44 9.61
CA PRO A 251 0.85 -26.37 10.61
C PRO A 251 1.63 -26.22 11.91
N VAL A 252 0.94 -26.31 13.04
CA VAL A 252 1.53 -26.52 14.36
C VAL A 252 1.11 -27.91 14.80
N GLY A 253 2.06 -28.76 15.18
CA GLY A 253 1.78 -30.15 15.50
C GLY A 253 1.07 -30.89 14.37
N THR A 254 -0.06 -31.52 14.67
CA THR A 254 -0.83 -32.34 13.73
C THR A 254 -2.17 -31.69 13.34
N PRO A 255 -2.28 -31.02 12.18
CA PRO A 255 -3.56 -30.48 11.73
C PRO A 255 -4.57 -31.58 11.40
N THR A 256 -5.83 -31.30 11.68
CA THR A 256 -6.96 -32.20 11.44
C THR A 256 -7.17 -32.45 9.94
N GLY A 257 -7.93 -33.50 9.62
CA GLY A 257 -8.35 -33.78 8.24
C GLY A 257 -9.14 -32.62 7.62
N GLN A 258 -9.95 -31.90 8.41
CA GLN A 258 -10.72 -30.75 7.93
C GLN A 258 -9.82 -29.56 7.59
N GLN A 259 -8.90 -29.19 8.49
CA GLN A 259 -7.92 -28.13 8.26
C GLN A 259 -7.08 -28.37 6.99
N LYS A 260 -6.61 -29.61 6.78
CA LYS A 260 -5.87 -29.99 5.57
C LYS A 260 -6.73 -29.82 4.31
N ARG A 261 -8.01 -30.24 4.36
CA ARG A 261 -8.94 -30.08 3.23
C ARG A 261 -9.15 -28.61 2.89
N ASP A 262 -9.51 -27.79 3.87
CA ASP A 262 -9.84 -26.38 3.65
C ASP A 262 -8.63 -25.59 3.15
N TYR A 263 -7.44 -25.80 3.74
CA TYR A 263 -6.19 -25.22 3.24
C TYR A 263 -5.92 -25.63 1.78
N THR A 264 -6.09 -26.91 1.45
CA THR A 264 -5.86 -27.42 0.09
C THR A 264 -6.83 -26.81 -0.91
N LEU A 265 -8.10 -26.59 -0.53
CA LEU A 265 -9.08 -25.93 -1.41
C LEU A 265 -8.65 -24.48 -1.71
N VAL A 266 -8.24 -23.72 -0.70
CA VAL A 266 -7.73 -22.35 -0.89
C VAL A 266 -6.43 -22.34 -1.72
N LEU A 267 -5.53 -23.32 -1.52
CA LEU A 267 -4.33 -23.44 -2.33
C LEU A 267 -4.66 -23.72 -3.81
N LYS A 268 -5.65 -24.56 -4.10
CA LYS A 268 -6.14 -24.80 -5.47
C LYS A 268 -6.66 -23.51 -6.10
N CYS A 269 -7.44 -22.72 -5.35
CA CYS A 269 -7.93 -21.40 -5.78
C CYS A 269 -6.77 -20.46 -6.16
N HIS A 270 -5.78 -20.33 -5.28
CA HIS A 270 -4.61 -19.48 -5.48
C HIS A 270 -3.82 -19.90 -6.73
N ILE A 271 -3.53 -21.20 -6.88
CA ILE A 271 -2.81 -21.74 -8.04
C ILE A 271 -3.60 -21.53 -9.34
N ALA A 272 -4.93 -21.71 -9.30
CA ALA A 272 -5.78 -21.51 -10.47
C ALA A 272 -5.66 -20.09 -11.00
N LEU A 273 -5.80 -19.08 -10.12
CA LEU A 273 -5.65 -17.68 -10.52
C LEU A 273 -4.21 -17.37 -11.00
N ALA A 274 -3.19 -17.82 -10.26
CA ALA A 274 -1.79 -17.57 -10.59
C ALA A 274 -1.36 -18.13 -11.96
N LYS A 275 -2.01 -19.20 -12.43
CA LYS A 275 -1.75 -19.84 -13.72
C LYS A 275 -2.71 -19.44 -14.83
N THR A 276 -3.69 -18.57 -14.55
CA THR A 276 -4.72 -18.23 -15.52
C THR A 276 -4.14 -17.39 -16.64
N ILE A 277 -4.43 -17.77 -17.88
CA ILE A 277 -4.17 -16.97 -19.08
C ILE A 277 -5.50 -16.31 -19.46
N TYR A 278 -5.48 -14.98 -19.64
CA TYR A 278 -6.67 -14.18 -19.92
C TYR A 278 -6.38 -13.11 -20.97
N PRO A 279 -7.41 -12.62 -21.70
CA PRO A 279 -7.24 -11.55 -22.68
C PRO A 279 -6.82 -10.23 -22.02
N GLU A 280 -6.02 -9.43 -22.72
CA GLU A 280 -5.69 -8.06 -22.32
C GLU A 280 -6.97 -7.21 -22.22
N GLY A 281 -7.03 -6.33 -21.22
CA GLY A 281 -8.17 -5.44 -20.98
C GLY A 281 -9.36 -6.10 -20.26
N LEU A 282 -9.25 -7.38 -19.86
CA LEU A 282 -10.28 -8.04 -19.05
C LEU A 282 -10.40 -7.36 -17.69
N ALA A 283 -11.63 -7.03 -17.27
CA ALA A 283 -11.88 -6.44 -15.97
C ALA A 283 -11.49 -7.41 -14.83
N ALA A 284 -10.66 -6.95 -13.90
CA ALA A 284 -10.14 -7.77 -12.80
C ALA A 284 -11.23 -8.50 -11.97
N PRO A 285 -12.42 -7.92 -11.69
CA PRO A 285 -13.48 -8.64 -10.97
C PRO A 285 -13.96 -9.93 -11.66
N LEU A 286 -13.76 -10.08 -12.98
CA LEU A 286 -14.09 -11.31 -13.68
C LEU A 286 -13.13 -12.46 -13.35
N LEU A 287 -11.88 -12.13 -13.03
CA LEU A 287 -10.86 -13.11 -12.61
C LEU A 287 -11.09 -13.64 -11.20
N ASP A 288 -11.75 -12.88 -10.32
CA ASP A 288 -12.07 -13.29 -8.94
C ASP A 288 -12.93 -14.58 -8.93
N SER A 289 -13.84 -14.74 -9.89
CA SER A 289 -14.66 -15.94 -10.03
C SER A 289 -13.83 -17.23 -10.23
N ILE A 290 -12.66 -17.13 -10.88
CA ILE A 290 -11.74 -18.26 -11.10
C ILE A 290 -11.14 -18.70 -9.76
N CYS A 291 -10.76 -17.74 -8.92
CA CYS A 291 -10.28 -18.01 -7.58
C CYS A 291 -11.38 -18.66 -6.72
N ARG A 292 -12.63 -18.20 -6.82
CA ARG A 292 -13.72 -18.71 -5.96
C ARG A 292 -14.34 -20.02 -6.41
N HIS A 293 -14.23 -20.36 -7.69
CA HIS A 293 -14.90 -21.51 -8.29
C HIS A 293 -14.73 -22.81 -7.50
N THR A 294 -13.51 -23.11 -7.08
CA THR A 294 -13.23 -24.34 -6.31
C THR A 294 -13.92 -24.34 -4.95
N LEU A 295 -14.01 -23.21 -4.26
CA LEU A 295 -14.73 -23.13 -2.98
C LEU A 295 -16.24 -23.30 -3.17
N TRP A 296 -16.81 -22.67 -4.20
CA TRP A 296 -18.24 -22.76 -4.50
C TRP A 296 -18.70 -24.19 -4.80
N GLN A 297 -17.86 -25.00 -5.47
CA GLN A 297 -18.14 -26.43 -5.70
C GLN A 297 -18.28 -27.23 -4.40
N HIS A 298 -17.70 -26.74 -3.31
CA HIS A 298 -17.80 -27.34 -1.98
C HIS A 298 -18.82 -26.62 -1.07
N GLY A 299 -19.66 -25.73 -1.63
CA GLY A 299 -20.65 -24.97 -0.87
C GLY A 299 -20.04 -23.94 0.09
N GLN A 300 -18.77 -23.58 -0.11
CA GLN A 300 -18.04 -22.63 0.71
C GLN A 300 -17.85 -21.29 -0.02
N SER A 301 -17.68 -20.22 0.74
CA SER A 301 -17.26 -18.91 0.24
C SER A 301 -16.35 -18.23 1.27
N ARG A 302 -15.58 -17.23 0.85
CA ARG A 302 -14.77 -16.40 1.74
C ARG A 302 -15.20 -14.94 1.60
N TYR A 303 -15.44 -14.29 2.72
CA TYR A 303 -15.70 -12.86 2.77
C TYR A 303 -14.38 -12.13 3.04
N HIS A 304 -14.08 -11.12 2.23
CA HIS A 304 -13.17 -10.05 2.60
C HIS A 304 -13.97 -8.75 2.40
N GLN A 305 -13.71 -7.75 3.23
CA GLN A 305 -14.15 -6.37 2.95
C GLN A 305 -13.07 -5.67 2.14
#